data_AF-A0A3M1CIG7-F1
#
_entry.id   AF-A0A3M1CIG7-F1
#
_cell.length_a   1.000
_cell.length_b   1.000
_cell.length_c   1.000
_cell.angle_alpha   90.00
_cell.angle_beta   90.00
_cell.angle_gamma   90.00
#
_symmetry.space_group_name_H-M   'P 1'
#
loop_
_entity.id
_entity.type
_entity.pdbx_description
1 polymer ?
#
loop_
_entity_poly.entity_id
_entity_poly.type
_entity_poly.pdbx_seq_one_letter_code
_entity_poly.pdbx_strand_id
1 'polypeptide(L)'
;MKKQMTTVAIAMAFGAFTLNAQDLTSKKGEPILPEEGDWSIGIDATPFLNYAGNFFGKSNNNTAPSWNFLTSNNTIIGKYFKDATTAYRAGVRLGFGNSKVEVATSKRGAAPGSFPAPKQDQKNTAKYSKTGIGLTGGIEFRKGKTRLQGYYGGEVGIYFGGNKDTYTYANALNPAFSTGTAQVVVDATGDDVDGTNVTSNVVAYGQSGDARVLERKTSGILLFGLRGFIGAEYFILPKMSIGGEFGWGLIFGSNGKTTTKYETQGTPTGSTDLTSGTVTTEVKNGSVFRFDTDNLNSVFGPAATLRLNLYF
;
A
#
# COMPACT_ATOMS: atom_id res chain seq x y z
N MET A 1 -54.00 -46.49 -11.17
CA MET A 1 -53.89 -45.48 -10.08
C MET A 1 -52.41 -45.18 -9.89
N LYS A 2 -51.87 -44.12 -10.50
CA LYS A 2 -51.51 -42.80 -9.92
C LYS A 2 -50.37 -42.80 -8.87
N LYS A 3 -49.38 -41.92 -9.15
CA LYS A 3 -48.33 -41.26 -8.32
C LYS A 3 -46.91 -41.84 -8.54
N GLN A 4 -46.02 -41.27 -9.36
CA GLN A 4 -45.37 -39.93 -9.44
C GLN A 4 -44.17 -39.70 -8.51
N MET A 5 -43.04 -39.43 -9.17
CA MET A 5 -41.95 -38.47 -8.88
C MET A 5 -41.05 -38.73 -7.66
N THR A 6 -39.73 -38.84 -7.89
CA THR A 6 -38.72 -37.80 -7.54
C THR A 6 -37.33 -38.29 -7.96
N THR A 7 -36.86 -37.92 -9.16
CA THR A 7 -35.42 -37.94 -9.50
C THR A 7 -35.00 -36.49 -9.69
N VAL A 8 -34.24 -35.99 -8.72
CA VAL A 8 -33.79 -34.60 -8.64
C VAL A 8 -32.84 -34.27 -9.79
N ALA A 9 -33.19 -33.21 -10.48
CA ALA A 9 -32.49 -32.61 -11.60
C ALA A 9 -31.13 -32.03 -11.18
N ILE A 10 -30.03 -32.61 -11.68
CA ILE A 10 -28.68 -31.99 -11.68
C ILE A 10 -28.08 -31.91 -13.10
N ALA A 11 -28.77 -32.39 -14.14
CA ALA A 11 -28.22 -32.46 -15.51
C ALA A 11 -28.96 -31.63 -16.58
N MET A 12 -29.87 -30.73 -16.20
CA MET A 12 -30.71 -29.97 -17.16
C MET A 12 -30.59 -28.44 -17.05
N ALA A 13 -29.37 -27.91 -16.97
CA ALA A 13 -29.15 -26.46 -17.12
C ALA A 13 -27.94 -26.08 -18.00
N PHE A 14 -27.45 -27.03 -18.82
CA PHE A 14 -26.41 -26.80 -19.84
C PHE A 14 -26.89 -27.19 -21.25
N GLY A 15 -28.17 -26.95 -21.54
CA GLY A 15 -28.79 -27.26 -22.83
C GLY A 15 -29.25 -26.02 -23.57
N ALA A 16 -28.53 -25.68 -24.64
CA ALA A 16 -28.99 -24.99 -25.84
C ALA A 16 -29.82 -23.69 -25.68
N PHE A 17 -29.12 -22.55 -25.59
CA PHE A 17 -29.64 -21.29 -26.13
C PHE A 17 -28.94 -20.99 -27.46
N THR A 18 -29.50 -21.52 -28.56
CA THR A 18 -29.22 -21.03 -29.91
C THR A 18 -30.46 -20.32 -30.43
N LEU A 19 -30.63 -19.05 -30.06
CA LEU A 19 -31.61 -18.17 -30.72
C LEU A 19 -31.01 -16.76 -30.81
N ASN A 20 -30.70 -16.37 -32.06
CA ASN A 20 -30.34 -15.06 -32.57
C ASN A 20 -29.28 -14.28 -31.76
N ALA A 21 -28.03 -14.34 -32.23
CA ALA A 21 -27.07 -13.27 -31.98
C ALA A 21 -27.54 -12.03 -32.75
N GLN A 22 -28.56 -11.34 -32.24
CA GLN A 22 -28.79 -9.96 -32.62
C GLN A 22 -27.62 -9.17 -32.05
N ASP A 23 -26.85 -8.49 -32.90
CA ASP A 23 -25.75 -7.66 -32.45
C ASP A 23 -26.25 -6.71 -31.38
N LEU A 24 -25.74 -6.88 -30.15
CA LEU A 24 -26.19 -6.13 -28.99
C LEU A 24 -25.66 -4.70 -29.14
N THR A 25 -26.43 -3.89 -29.83
CA THR A 25 -26.08 -2.52 -30.22
C THR A 25 -27.01 -1.50 -29.56
N SER A 26 -26.51 -0.29 -29.39
CA SER A 26 -27.30 0.85 -28.95
C SER A 26 -28.29 1.26 -30.04
N LYS A 27 -29.23 2.15 -29.71
CA LYS A 27 -30.14 2.74 -30.71
C LYS A 27 -29.40 3.46 -31.85
N LYS A 28 -28.12 3.80 -31.66
CA LYS A 28 -27.24 4.43 -32.65
C LYS A 28 -26.31 3.43 -33.35
N GLY A 29 -26.47 2.13 -33.12
CA GLY A 29 -25.64 1.08 -33.72
C GLY A 29 -24.32 0.83 -32.98
N GLU A 30 -24.06 1.47 -31.84
CA GLU A 30 -22.81 1.28 -31.10
C GLU A 30 -22.82 -0.06 -30.36
N PRO A 31 -21.76 -0.88 -30.43
CA PRO A 31 -21.69 -2.14 -29.70
C PRO A 31 -21.74 -1.90 -28.19
N ILE A 32 -22.61 -2.64 -27.50
CA ILE A 32 -22.79 -2.52 -26.05
C ILE A 32 -21.71 -3.30 -25.29
N LEU A 33 -21.32 -4.46 -25.82
CA LEU A 33 -20.25 -5.28 -25.22
C LEU A 33 -18.89 -4.82 -25.73
N PRO A 34 -17.82 -5.02 -24.96
CA PRO A 34 -16.47 -4.72 -25.40
C PRO A 34 -16.06 -5.62 -26.56
N GLU A 35 -15.32 -5.04 -27.49
CA GLU A 35 -14.80 -5.72 -28.67
C GLU A 35 -13.30 -6.03 -28.53
N GLU A 36 -12.75 -6.81 -29.46
CA GLU A 36 -11.31 -7.03 -29.53
C GLU A 36 -10.57 -5.70 -29.67
N GLY A 37 -9.52 -5.52 -28.86
CA GLY A 37 -8.72 -4.29 -28.81
C GLY A 37 -9.20 -3.26 -27.79
N ASP A 38 -10.43 -3.38 -27.29
CA ASP A 38 -10.93 -2.49 -26.26
C ASP A 38 -10.11 -2.62 -24.98
N TRP A 39 -9.98 -1.53 -24.24
CA TRP A 39 -9.44 -1.58 -22.89
C TRP A 39 -10.34 -0.82 -21.92
N SER A 40 -10.22 -1.14 -20.64
CA SER A 40 -11.05 -0.52 -19.61
C SER A 40 -10.26 -0.18 -18.37
N ILE A 41 -10.79 0.82 -17.65
CA ILE A 41 -10.36 1.18 -16.31
C ILE A 41 -11.58 1.21 -15.39
N GLY A 42 -11.41 0.70 -14.17
CA GLY A 42 -12.47 0.65 -13.16
C GLY A 42 -12.24 1.69 -12.05
N ILE A 43 -13.32 2.35 -11.61
CA ILE A 43 -13.35 3.25 -10.45
C ILE A 43 -14.39 2.79 -9.44
N ASP A 44 -14.29 3.29 -8.20
CA ASP A 44 -15.30 3.02 -7.16
C ASP A 44 -16.67 3.55 -7.60
N ALA A 45 -17.65 2.66 -7.69
CA ALA A 45 -19.03 3.03 -8.03
C ALA A 45 -19.83 3.51 -6.81
N THR A 46 -19.35 3.25 -5.58
CA THR A 46 -20.08 3.53 -4.34
C THR A 46 -20.52 5.00 -4.22
N PRO A 47 -19.67 6.02 -4.52
CA PRO A 47 -20.09 7.42 -4.44
C PRO A 47 -21.21 7.75 -5.44
N PHE A 48 -21.18 7.17 -6.64
CA PHE A 48 -22.20 7.39 -7.67
C PHE A 48 -23.55 6.76 -7.31
N LEU A 49 -23.52 5.55 -6.75
CA LEU A 49 -24.74 4.85 -6.30
C LEU A 49 -25.36 5.53 -5.07
N ASN A 50 -24.54 6.00 -4.12
CA ASN A 50 -25.02 6.79 -2.99
C ASN A 50 -25.66 8.11 -3.44
N TYR A 51 -25.05 8.80 -4.40
CA TYR A 51 -25.62 10.02 -4.99
C TYR A 51 -26.97 9.76 -5.67
N ALA A 52 -27.07 8.69 -6.47
CA ALA A 52 -28.33 8.30 -7.11
C ALA A 52 -29.39 7.90 -6.07
N GLY A 53 -29.03 7.12 -5.05
CA GLY A 53 -29.95 6.74 -3.96
C GLY A 53 -30.46 7.94 -3.17
N ASN A 54 -29.57 8.87 -2.80
CA ASN A 54 -29.93 10.10 -2.08
C ASN A 54 -30.82 11.04 -2.91
N PHE A 55 -30.66 11.03 -4.23
CA PHE A 55 -31.52 11.78 -5.15
C PHE A 55 -33.00 11.36 -5.04
N PHE A 56 -33.27 10.06 -4.88
CA PHE A 56 -34.63 9.53 -4.73
C PHE A 56 -35.10 9.45 -3.27
N GLY A 57 -34.19 9.24 -2.31
CA GLY A 57 -34.51 8.98 -0.90
C GLY A 57 -34.54 10.20 0.03
N LYS A 58 -33.99 11.35 -0.37
CA LYS A 58 -33.93 12.64 0.37
C LYS A 58 -33.53 12.57 1.87
N SER A 59 -32.91 11.50 2.34
CA SER A 59 -32.59 11.35 3.76
C SER A 59 -31.30 12.08 4.18
N ASN A 60 -30.46 12.50 3.24
CA ASN A 60 -29.19 13.19 3.47
C ASN A 60 -28.87 14.19 2.34
N ASN A 61 -27.91 15.08 2.58
CA ASN A 61 -27.36 15.96 1.54
C ASN A 61 -26.76 15.14 0.39
N ASN A 62 -27.03 15.58 -0.84
CA ASN A 62 -26.54 14.92 -2.04
C ASN A 62 -25.14 15.44 -2.41
N THR A 63 -24.08 14.80 -1.89
CA THR A 63 -22.69 15.16 -2.18
C THR A 63 -22.26 14.63 -3.55
N ALA A 64 -21.69 15.48 -4.41
CA ALA A 64 -21.22 15.09 -5.73
C ALA A 64 -20.24 13.89 -5.67
N PRO A 65 -20.39 12.88 -6.55
CA PRO A 65 -19.46 11.75 -6.62
C PRO A 65 -18.03 12.19 -6.94
N SER A 66 -17.04 11.46 -6.42
CA SER A 66 -15.63 11.65 -6.77
C SER A 66 -15.10 10.51 -7.62
N TRP A 67 -14.11 10.82 -8.47
CA TRP A 67 -13.33 9.80 -9.17
C TRP A 67 -12.29 9.24 -8.20
N ASN A 68 -12.48 8.01 -7.74
CA ASN A 68 -11.64 7.44 -6.69
C ASN A 68 -11.18 6.02 -7.03
N PHE A 69 -10.08 5.63 -6.42
CA PHE A 69 -9.64 4.24 -6.41
C PHE A 69 -10.72 3.36 -5.77
N LEU A 70 -10.77 2.11 -6.20
CA LEU A 70 -11.73 1.11 -5.72
C LEU A 70 -11.68 0.88 -4.20
N THR A 71 -10.56 1.24 -3.56
CA THR A 71 -10.37 1.40 -2.10
C THR A 71 -9.23 2.39 -1.84
N SER A 72 -8.93 2.66 -0.56
CA SER A 72 -7.77 3.41 -0.08
C SER A 72 -6.38 2.86 -0.47
N ASN A 73 -6.32 1.80 -1.30
CA ASN A 73 -5.08 1.11 -1.62
C ASN A 73 -4.33 1.65 -2.85
N ASN A 74 -4.67 2.84 -3.39
CA ASN A 74 -4.00 3.49 -4.54
C ASN A 74 -3.69 2.53 -5.72
N THR A 75 -4.58 1.56 -5.96
CA THR A 75 -4.40 0.54 -6.99
C THR A 75 -5.32 0.85 -8.17
N ILE A 76 -4.73 0.91 -9.36
CA ILE A 76 -5.46 1.03 -10.62
C ILE A 76 -5.43 -0.32 -11.30
N ILE A 77 -6.59 -0.82 -11.69
CA ILE A 77 -6.72 -2.08 -12.42
C ILE A 77 -7.37 -1.77 -13.76
N GLY A 78 -6.72 -2.21 -14.82
CA GLY A 78 -7.24 -2.15 -16.18
C GLY A 78 -7.44 -3.53 -16.77
N LYS A 79 -8.28 -3.59 -17.81
CA LYS A 79 -8.47 -4.77 -18.64
C LYS A 79 -8.19 -4.43 -20.09
N TYR A 80 -7.68 -5.38 -20.85
CA TYR A 80 -7.56 -5.32 -22.30
C TYR A 80 -8.25 -6.54 -22.91
N PHE A 81 -9.19 -6.33 -23.82
CA PHE A 81 -10.00 -7.36 -24.43
C PHE A 81 -9.26 -7.95 -25.63
N LYS A 82 -8.78 -9.18 -25.44
CA LYS A 82 -8.16 -9.96 -26.52
C LYS A 82 -9.23 -10.41 -27.52
N ASP A 83 -10.38 -10.81 -27.01
CA ASP A 83 -11.54 -11.21 -27.79
C ASP A 83 -12.82 -11.03 -26.94
N ALA A 84 -14.00 -11.31 -27.51
CA ALA A 84 -15.28 -11.15 -26.84
C ALA A 84 -15.43 -11.97 -25.52
N THR A 85 -14.61 -13.01 -25.35
CA THR A 85 -14.66 -13.93 -24.21
C THR A 85 -13.43 -13.87 -23.31
N THR A 86 -12.39 -13.14 -23.70
CA THR A 86 -11.09 -13.16 -23.02
C THR A 86 -10.53 -11.75 -22.86
N ALA A 87 -10.16 -11.41 -21.64
CA ALA A 87 -9.46 -10.16 -21.35
C ALA A 87 -8.18 -10.41 -20.52
N TYR A 88 -7.11 -9.70 -20.84
CA TYR A 88 -5.95 -9.58 -19.99
C TYR A 88 -6.20 -8.52 -18.93
N ARG A 89 -5.68 -8.72 -17.72
CA ARG A 89 -5.80 -7.80 -16.60
C ARG A 89 -4.43 -7.37 -16.14
N ALA A 90 -4.29 -6.09 -15.84
CA ALA A 90 -3.09 -5.53 -15.25
C ALA A 90 -3.47 -4.58 -14.12
N GLY A 91 -2.80 -4.72 -12.99
CA GLY A 91 -2.93 -3.83 -11.85
C GLY A 91 -1.60 -3.16 -11.53
N VAL A 92 -1.65 -1.86 -11.27
CA VAL A 92 -0.51 -1.11 -10.75
C VAL A 92 -0.92 -0.42 -9.46
N ARG A 93 -0.08 -0.57 -8.44
CA ARG A 93 -0.22 0.12 -7.17
C ARG A 93 1.03 0.94 -6.92
N LEU A 94 0.85 2.24 -6.71
CA LEU A 94 1.91 3.16 -6.34
C LEU A 94 1.51 3.90 -5.06
N GLY A 95 2.26 3.68 -3.98
CA GLY A 95 2.10 4.39 -2.72
C GLY A 95 3.43 4.94 -2.28
N PHE A 96 3.56 6.26 -2.32
CA PHE A 96 4.71 6.98 -1.80
C PHE A 96 4.22 7.97 -0.75
N GLY A 97 4.86 7.96 0.41
CA GLY A 97 4.60 8.92 1.47
C GLY A 97 5.91 9.46 1.98
N ASN A 98 5.99 10.77 2.18
CA ASN A 98 7.09 11.38 2.89
C ASN A 98 6.55 12.38 3.92
N SER A 99 7.23 12.49 5.05
CA SER A 99 6.99 13.56 6.02
C SER A 99 8.32 13.95 6.66
N LYS A 100 8.39 15.19 7.12
CA LYS A 100 9.57 15.78 7.75
C LYS A 100 9.15 16.47 9.04
N VAL A 101 9.88 16.19 10.10
CA VAL A 101 9.75 16.86 11.40
C VAL A 101 11.08 17.54 11.71
N GLU A 102 11.02 18.78 12.19
CA GLU A 102 12.18 19.53 12.65
C GLU A 102 11.93 20.02 14.08
N VAL A 103 12.92 19.83 14.95
CA VAL A 103 12.88 20.33 16.32
C VAL A 103 14.10 21.22 16.55
N ALA A 104 13.87 22.38 17.15
CA ALA A 104 14.93 23.31 17.51
C ALA A 104 15.72 22.77 18.71
N THR A 105 17.05 22.81 18.63
CA THR A 105 17.97 22.42 19.70
C THR A 105 19.03 23.49 19.86
N SER A 106 19.53 23.68 21.08
CA SER A 106 20.59 24.65 21.32
C SER A 106 21.89 24.15 20.71
N LYS A 107 22.70 25.04 20.13
CA LYS A 107 24.07 24.73 19.73
C LYS A 107 24.88 24.32 20.97
N ARG A 108 25.44 23.12 20.95
CA ARG A 108 26.31 22.57 22.01
C ARG A 108 27.78 22.66 21.58
N GLY A 109 28.70 22.68 22.54
CA GLY A 109 30.14 22.73 22.26
C GLY A 109 30.72 24.13 21.96
N ALA A 110 29.91 25.19 22.00
CA ALA A 110 30.41 26.57 21.88
C ALA A 110 31.03 27.05 23.21
N ALA A 111 32.10 27.83 23.15
CA ALA A 111 32.65 28.51 24.32
C ALA A 111 31.60 29.43 24.96
N PRO A 112 31.57 29.59 26.30
CA PRO A 112 30.64 30.50 26.95
C PRO A 112 30.84 31.93 26.41
N GLY A 113 29.85 32.47 25.71
CA GLY A 113 29.84 33.87 25.31
C GLY A 113 29.64 34.79 26.52
N SER A 114 29.86 36.10 26.36
CA SER A 114 29.50 37.10 27.38
C SER A 114 27.99 37.08 27.61
N PHE A 115 27.55 36.96 28.86
CA PHE A 115 26.14 36.95 29.20
C PHE A 115 25.56 38.38 29.26
N PRO A 116 24.38 38.66 28.68
CA PRO A 116 23.51 37.74 27.93
C PRO A 116 23.86 37.67 26.43
N ALA A 117 23.83 36.46 25.87
CA ALA A 117 23.94 36.21 24.43
C ALA A 117 22.63 35.57 23.91
N PRO A 118 22.22 35.84 22.65
CA PRO A 118 21.05 35.21 22.07
C PRO A 118 21.23 33.68 21.96
N LYS A 119 20.14 32.93 22.19
CA LYS A 119 20.11 31.47 22.02
C LYS A 119 20.46 31.12 20.57
N GLN A 120 21.52 30.35 20.37
CA GLN A 120 21.91 29.85 19.05
C GLN A 120 21.19 28.53 18.78
N ASP A 121 19.97 28.62 18.27
CA ASP A 121 19.20 27.43 17.92
C ASP A 121 19.61 26.87 16.56
N GLN A 122 19.75 25.55 16.51
CA GLN A 122 19.92 24.74 15.32
C GLN A 122 18.79 23.72 15.24
N LYS A 123 18.75 22.90 14.19
CA LYS A 123 17.64 21.97 13.95
C LYS A 123 18.09 20.52 13.88
N ASN A 124 17.49 19.68 14.71
CA ASN A 124 17.44 18.26 14.45
C ASN A 124 16.31 17.98 13.46
N THR A 125 16.50 17.03 12.56
CA THR A 125 15.52 16.68 11.53
C THR A 125 15.29 15.18 11.52
N ALA A 126 14.02 14.78 11.48
CA ALA A 126 13.59 13.43 11.14
C ALA A 126 12.86 13.47 9.78
N LYS A 127 13.19 12.52 8.90
CA LYS A 127 12.47 12.29 7.65
C LYS A 127 11.96 10.86 7.65
N TYR A 128 10.65 10.71 7.42
CA TYR A 128 9.98 9.43 7.31
C TYR A 128 9.57 9.23 5.88
N SER A 129 9.92 8.08 5.31
CA SER A 129 9.58 7.71 3.95
C SER A 129 8.91 6.34 3.93
N LYS A 130 7.84 6.24 3.16
CA LYS A 130 7.08 5.01 2.93
C LYS A 130 7.01 4.75 1.44
N THR A 131 7.25 3.51 1.05
CA THR A 131 7.11 3.07 -0.33
C THR A 131 6.30 1.79 -0.35
N GLY A 132 5.40 1.68 -1.32
CA GLY A 132 4.63 0.48 -1.60
C GLY A 132 4.34 0.41 -3.09
N ILE A 133 4.94 -0.55 -3.77
CA ILE A 133 4.79 -0.79 -5.20
C ILE A 133 4.19 -2.18 -5.36
N GLY A 134 3.09 -2.27 -6.09
CA GLY A 134 2.43 -3.53 -6.42
C GLY A 134 2.20 -3.63 -7.92
N LEU A 135 2.38 -4.83 -8.46
CA LEU A 135 2.07 -5.16 -9.83
C LEU A 135 1.27 -6.45 -9.84
N THR A 136 0.22 -6.48 -10.65
CA THR A 136 -0.56 -7.69 -10.90
C THR A 136 -0.78 -7.91 -12.37
N GLY A 137 -0.90 -9.18 -12.75
CA GLY A 137 -1.17 -9.62 -14.10
C GLY A 137 -2.07 -10.84 -14.06
N GLY A 138 -3.09 -10.86 -14.91
CA GLY A 138 -4.07 -11.95 -14.90
C GLY A 138 -4.81 -12.11 -16.21
N ILE A 139 -5.62 -13.15 -16.26
CA ILE A 139 -6.52 -13.46 -17.37
C ILE A 139 -7.95 -13.60 -16.83
N GLU A 140 -8.89 -13.03 -17.58
CA GLU A 140 -10.32 -13.06 -17.32
C GLU A 140 -11.03 -13.73 -18.49
N PHE A 141 -11.86 -14.72 -18.15
CA PHE A 141 -12.78 -15.38 -19.06
C PHE A 141 -14.19 -14.88 -18.79
N ARG A 142 -14.92 -14.62 -19.86
CA ARG A 142 -16.25 -14.00 -19.82
C ARG A 142 -17.29 -14.97 -20.35
N LYS A 143 -18.48 -14.92 -19.76
CA LYS A 143 -19.60 -15.78 -20.09
C LYS A 143 -20.89 -14.99 -20.09
N GLY A 144 -21.49 -14.91 -21.28
CA GLY A 144 -22.75 -14.24 -21.50
C GLY A 144 -22.82 -13.70 -22.92
N LYS A 145 -24.03 -13.39 -23.39
CA LYS A 145 -24.27 -12.70 -24.68
C LYS A 145 -25.17 -11.47 -24.52
N THR A 146 -25.57 -11.16 -23.29
CA THR A 146 -26.49 -10.06 -22.98
C THR A 146 -25.76 -8.91 -22.29
N ARG A 147 -26.49 -7.86 -21.92
CA ARG A 147 -25.94 -6.78 -21.07
C ARG A 147 -25.43 -7.28 -19.72
N LEU A 148 -25.94 -8.39 -19.21
CA LEU A 148 -25.38 -9.06 -18.04
C LEU A 148 -24.32 -10.07 -18.51
N GLN A 149 -23.10 -9.87 -18.03
CA GLN A 149 -21.94 -10.70 -18.32
C GLN A 149 -21.37 -11.24 -17.02
N GLY A 150 -21.24 -12.56 -16.91
CA GLY A 150 -20.42 -13.18 -15.86
C GLY A 150 -18.97 -13.23 -16.29
N TYR A 151 -18.05 -13.19 -15.34
CA TYR A 151 -16.63 -13.37 -15.62
C TYR A 151 -15.92 -14.07 -14.46
N TYR A 152 -14.82 -14.76 -14.76
CA TYR A 152 -13.99 -15.45 -13.79
C TYR A 152 -12.56 -15.56 -14.32
N GLY A 153 -11.60 -15.82 -13.44
CA GLY A 153 -10.22 -15.93 -13.89
C GLY A 153 -9.20 -16.06 -12.77
N GLY A 154 -7.95 -15.87 -13.16
CA GLY A 154 -6.79 -15.98 -12.28
C GLY A 154 -5.84 -14.81 -12.46
N GLU A 155 -5.20 -14.40 -11.37
CA GLU A 155 -4.28 -13.27 -11.32
C GLU A 155 -3.10 -13.60 -10.41
N VAL A 156 -1.89 -13.22 -10.83
CA VAL A 156 -0.68 -13.25 -10.01
C VAL A 156 -0.28 -11.84 -9.65
N GLY A 157 0.35 -11.70 -8.49
CA GLY A 157 0.71 -10.39 -7.97
C GLY A 157 2.01 -10.43 -7.21
N ILE A 158 2.75 -9.33 -7.33
CA ILE A 158 3.92 -9.04 -6.51
C ILE A 158 3.71 -7.69 -5.84
N TYR A 159 4.13 -7.58 -4.59
CA TYR A 159 4.16 -6.32 -3.87
C TYR A 159 5.45 -6.20 -3.09
N PHE A 160 6.06 -5.03 -3.19
CA PHE A 160 7.18 -4.62 -2.36
C PHE A 160 6.80 -3.35 -1.61
N GLY A 161 7.02 -3.34 -0.30
CA GLY A 161 6.83 -2.14 0.50
C GLY A 161 7.88 -2.03 1.59
N GLY A 162 8.08 -0.83 2.11
CA GLY A 162 9.02 -0.61 3.20
C GLY A 162 8.94 0.80 3.76
N ASN A 163 9.51 0.96 4.95
CA ASN A 163 9.61 2.24 5.62
C ASN A 163 11.08 2.54 5.91
N LYS A 164 11.46 3.80 5.75
CA LYS A 164 12.79 4.30 6.09
C LYS A 164 12.66 5.63 6.81
N ASP A 165 13.25 5.67 7.99
CA ASP A 165 13.38 6.86 8.82
C ASP A 165 14.85 7.27 8.82
N THR A 166 15.13 8.56 8.63
CA THR A 166 16.48 9.12 8.71
C THR A 166 16.49 10.32 9.62
N TYR A 167 17.51 10.39 10.45
CA TYR A 167 17.68 11.47 11.42
C TYR A 167 19.00 12.18 11.16
N THR A 168 18.96 13.51 11.25
CA THR A 168 20.15 14.35 11.19
C THR A 168 20.17 15.24 12.41
N TYR A 169 21.29 15.24 13.12
CA TYR A 169 21.48 16.01 14.34
C TYR A 169 22.29 17.25 14.04
N ALA A 170 21.86 18.38 14.58
CA ALA A 170 22.57 19.65 14.41
C ALA A 170 23.94 19.65 15.09
N ASN A 171 24.02 19.01 16.26
CA ASN A 171 25.23 18.91 17.05
C ASN A 171 25.96 17.60 16.74
N ALA A 172 27.14 17.69 16.12
CA ALA A 172 28.03 16.54 15.93
C ALA A 172 28.57 16.08 17.30
N LEU A 173 28.69 14.76 17.50
CA LEU A 173 29.27 14.24 18.73
C LEU A 173 30.76 14.56 18.80
N ASN A 174 31.18 15.12 19.92
CA ASN A 174 32.56 15.31 20.32
C ASN A 174 32.69 14.89 21.78
N PRO A 175 32.70 13.58 22.06
CA PRO A 175 32.63 13.07 23.43
C PRO A 175 34.00 13.08 24.12
N ALA A 176 35.10 13.29 23.39
CA ALA A 176 36.42 13.46 24.00
C ALA A 176 36.46 14.77 24.79
N PHE A 177 36.90 14.71 26.05
CA PHE A 177 37.16 15.90 26.83
C PHE A 177 38.52 16.49 26.41
N SER A 178 38.54 17.78 26.07
CA SER A 178 39.77 18.52 25.81
C SER A 178 39.68 19.90 26.45
N THR A 179 40.72 20.32 27.14
CA THR A 179 40.78 21.63 27.81
C THR A 179 40.44 22.74 26.81
N GLY A 180 39.36 23.49 27.07
CA GLY A 180 38.90 24.60 26.23
C GLY A 180 37.84 24.25 25.18
N THR A 181 37.42 22.98 25.06
CA THR A 181 36.28 22.58 24.23
C THR A 181 35.23 21.87 25.08
N ALA A 182 33.98 22.34 25.04
CA ALA A 182 32.90 21.66 25.74
C ALA A 182 32.54 20.34 25.04
N GLN A 183 32.42 19.27 25.82
CA GLN A 183 32.05 17.95 25.33
C GLN A 183 30.64 17.97 24.74
N VAL A 184 30.45 17.30 23.60
CA VAL A 184 29.14 17.09 22.99
C VAL A 184 28.87 15.60 22.96
N VAL A 185 28.02 15.17 23.89
CA VAL A 185 27.55 13.79 24.02
C VAL A 185 26.16 13.61 23.39
N VAL A 186 25.74 12.35 23.27
CA VAL A 186 24.32 12.04 23.02
C VAL A 186 23.52 12.58 24.20
N ASP A 187 22.53 13.42 23.90
CA ASP A 187 21.67 14.09 24.89
C ASP A 187 20.23 13.63 24.66
N ALA A 188 19.69 12.84 25.59
CA ALA A 188 18.35 12.27 25.48
C ALA A 188 17.25 13.30 25.20
N THR A 189 17.37 14.52 25.69
CA THR A 189 16.35 15.56 25.46
C THR A 189 16.73 16.46 24.28
N GLY A 190 18.01 16.85 24.19
CA GLY A 190 18.48 17.77 23.15
C GLY A 190 18.62 17.13 21.76
N ASP A 191 18.70 15.80 21.67
CA ASP A 191 18.76 15.05 20.42
C ASP A 191 17.42 14.40 20.04
N ASP A 192 16.43 14.38 20.94
CA ASP A 192 15.11 13.83 20.62
C ASP A 192 14.36 14.70 19.59
N VAL A 193 13.68 14.03 18.66
CA VAL A 193 12.89 14.64 17.59
C VAL A 193 11.46 14.10 17.60
N ASP A 194 11.27 12.84 17.96
CA ASP A 194 10.00 12.13 17.81
C ASP A 194 9.66 11.14 18.94
N GLY A 195 10.46 11.13 20.02
CA GLY A 195 10.33 10.23 21.15
C GLY A 195 10.85 8.81 20.90
N THR A 196 11.42 8.52 19.72
CA THR A 196 11.85 7.17 19.32
C THR A 196 13.28 7.09 18.80
N ASN A 197 13.92 8.25 18.57
CA ASN A 197 15.23 8.32 17.93
C ASN A 197 16.42 8.34 18.89
N VAL A 198 16.19 8.40 20.20
CA VAL A 198 17.24 8.26 21.22
C VAL A 198 16.89 7.08 22.14
N THR A 199 17.90 6.31 22.55
CA THR A 199 17.73 5.15 23.43
C THR A 199 18.84 5.05 24.45
N SER A 200 18.47 4.71 25.68
CA SER A 200 19.41 4.34 26.76
C SER A 200 19.78 2.86 26.74
N ASN A 201 19.22 2.08 25.81
CA ASN A 201 19.60 0.68 25.65
C ASN A 201 21.05 0.56 25.13
N VAL A 202 21.75 -0.46 25.61
CA VAL A 202 23.09 -0.80 25.11
C VAL A 202 22.95 -1.42 23.72
N VAL A 203 23.46 -0.73 22.71
CA VAL A 203 23.44 -1.13 21.30
C VAL A 203 24.84 -1.51 20.77
N ALA A 204 25.90 -1.25 21.55
CA ALA A 204 27.28 -1.62 21.26
C ALA A 204 28.05 -2.04 22.52
N TYR A 205 29.04 -2.92 22.37
CA TYR A 205 29.99 -3.22 23.45
C TYR A 205 30.84 -1.98 23.78
N GLY A 206 31.00 -1.68 25.07
CA GLY A 206 31.76 -0.51 25.51
C GLY A 206 31.05 0.84 25.35
N GLN A 207 29.74 0.82 25.05
CA GLN A 207 28.92 2.02 25.02
C GLN A 207 28.91 2.74 26.38
N SER A 208 29.00 4.06 26.34
CA SER A 208 28.90 4.95 27.49
C SER A 208 27.76 5.96 27.29
N GLY A 209 26.71 5.88 28.09
CA GLY A 209 25.51 6.71 27.94
C GLY A 209 24.59 6.25 26.81
N ASP A 210 23.82 7.17 26.26
CA ASP A 210 22.77 6.89 25.28
C ASP A 210 23.31 6.69 23.85
N ALA A 211 22.42 6.21 22.97
CA ALA A 211 22.64 6.12 21.54
C ALA A 211 21.50 6.81 20.79
N ARG A 212 21.81 7.46 19.67
CA ARG A 212 20.84 8.13 18.81
C ARG A 212 20.80 7.50 17.43
N VAL A 213 19.61 7.32 16.87
CA VAL A 213 19.38 6.68 15.58
C VAL A 213 19.83 7.61 14.45
N LEU A 214 20.58 7.13 13.47
CA LEU A 214 20.87 7.86 12.21
C LEU A 214 19.93 7.40 11.09
N GLU A 215 19.68 6.10 11.01
CA GLU A 215 18.82 5.49 9.99
C GLU A 215 18.12 4.28 10.59
N ARG A 216 16.81 4.16 10.34
CA ARG A 216 16.01 2.98 10.68
C ARG A 216 15.25 2.53 9.44
N LYS A 217 15.60 1.35 8.94
CA LYS A 217 14.88 0.66 7.87
C LYS A 217 13.98 -0.38 8.52
N THR A 218 12.68 -0.13 8.53
CA THR A 218 11.71 -1.03 9.18
C THR A 218 11.12 -1.98 8.15
N SER A 219 11.28 -3.29 8.42
CA SER A 219 10.68 -4.45 7.74
C SER A 219 10.14 -4.16 6.35
N GLY A 220 11.01 -4.15 5.34
CA GLY A 220 10.53 -4.17 3.96
C GLY A 220 9.78 -5.47 3.70
N ILE A 221 8.56 -5.44 3.21
CA ILE A 221 7.79 -6.64 2.91
C ILE A 221 7.89 -6.94 1.41
N LEU A 222 8.14 -8.21 1.09
CA LEU A 222 7.99 -8.74 -0.27
C LEU A 222 6.88 -9.79 -0.24
N LEU A 223 5.81 -9.54 -0.97
CA LEU A 223 4.68 -10.44 -1.12
C LEU A 223 4.61 -10.94 -2.55
N PHE A 224 4.33 -12.23 -2.67
CA PHE A 224 3.89 -12.88 -3.90
C PHE A 224 2.53 -13.48 -3.65
N GLY A 225 1.64 -13.40 -4.61
CA GLY A 225 0.34 -14.03 -4.48
C GLY A 225 -0.17 -14.63 -5.77
N LEU A 226 -1.12 -15.54 -5.59
CA LEU A 226 -2.01 -16.06 -6.62
C LEU A 226 -3.44 -15.81 -6.17
N ARG A 227 -4.30 -15.43 -7.10
CA ARG A 227 -5.70 -15.11 -6.84
C ARG A 227 -6.60 -15.76 -7.88
N GLY A 228 -7.67 -16.40 -7.42
CA GLY A 228 -8.81 -16.77 -8.25
C GLY A 228 -9.97 -15.79 -8.00
N PHE A 229 -10.70 -15.42 -9.05
CA PHE A 229 -11.81 -14.48 -8.93
C PHE A 229 -13.02 -14.89 -9.77
N ILE A 230 -14.19 -14.41 -9.34
CA ILE A 230 -15.46 -14.51 -10.06
C ILE A 230 -16.28 -13.24 -9.83
N GLY A 231 -16.96 -12.77 -10.87
CA GLY A 231 -17.77 -11.57 -10.79
C GLY A 231 -18.84 -11.53 -11.87
N ALA A 232 -19.63 -10.48 -11.80
CA ALA A 232 -20.62 -10.16 -12.80
C ALA A 232 -20.61 -8.66 -13.06
N GLU A 233 -20.91 -8.27 -14.29
CA GLU A 233 -21.09 -6.87 -14.66
C GLU A 233 -22.26 -6.68 -15.61
N TYR A 234 -22.87 -5.51 -15.49
CA TYR A 234 -24.02 -5.10 -16.27
C TYR A 234 -23.69 -3.85 -17.08
N PHE A 235 -23.85 -3.94 -18.40
CA PHE A 235 -23.60 -2.84 -19.33
C PHE A 235 -24.81 -1.90 -19.37
N ILE A 236 -24.66 -0.75 -18.71
CA ILE A 236 -25.71 0.27 -18.64
C ILE A 236 -25.80 1.06 -19.97
N LEU A 237 -24.66 1.35 -20.58
CA LEU A 237 -24.49 2.07 -21.83
C LEU A 237 -23.35 1.44 -22.65
N PRO A 238 -23.26 1.70 -23.97
CA PRO A 238 -22.03 1.41 -24.72
C PRO A 238 -20.83 1.98 -23.98
N LYS A 239 -19.76 1.18 -23.92
CA LYS A 239 -18.50 1.56 -23.26
C LYS A 239 -18.61 1.91 -21.77
N MET A 240 -19.65 1.44 -21.07
CA MET A 240 -19.78 1.65 -19.62
C MET A 240 -20.56 0.52 -18.92
N SER A 241 -19.98 -0.04 -17.85
CA SER A 241 -20.59 -1.10 -17.05
C SER A 241 -20.50 -0.83 -15.55
N ILE A 242 -21.40 -1.44 -14.78
CA ILE A 242 -21.28 -1.54 -13.34
C ILE A 242 -21.19 -3.02 -12.97
N GLY A 243 -20.23 -3.39 -12.13
CA GLY A 243 -20.02 -4.78 -11.74
C GLY A 243 -19.39 -4.96 -10.38
N GLY A 244 -19.46 -6.19 -9.88
CA GLY A 244 -18.82 -6.59 -8.62
C GLY A 244 -18.03 -7.88 -8.81
N GLU A 245 -16.99 -8.04 -7.98
CA GLU A 245 -16.05 -9.17 -8.05
C GLU A 245 -15.74 -9.70 -6.65
N PHE A 246 -15.77 -11.03 -6.49
CA PHE A 246 -15.20 -11.71 -5.34
C PHE A 246 -13.89 -12.39 -5.75
N GLY A 247 -12.95 -12.47 -4.82
CA GLY A 247 -11.67 -13.13 -5.03
C GLY A 247 -11.17 -13.84 -3.78
N TRP A 248 -10.46 -14.94 -4.01
CA TRP A 248 -9.74 -15.70 -3.00
C TRP A 248 -8.27 -15.71 -3.35
N GLY A 249 -7.44 -15.30 -2.40
CA GLY A 249 -6.00 -15.13 -2.58
C GLY A 249 -5.19 -16.06 -1.70
N LEU A 250 -4.13 -16.64 -2.28
CA LEU A 250 -3.02 -17.25 -1.58
C LEU A 250 -1.84 -16.27 -1.63
N ILE A 251 -1.26 -15.93 -0.49
CA ILE A 251 -0.13 -15.00 -0.40
C ILE A 251 1.00 -15.63 0.40
N PHE A 252 2.18 -15.58 -0.18
CA PHE A 252 3.45 -15.84 0.49
C PHE A 252 4.21 -14.52 0.66
N GLY A 253 4.67 -14.26 1.87
CA GLY A 253 5.37 -13.04 2.22
C GLY A 253 6.66 -13.30 2.96
N SER A 254 7.69 -12.52 2.62
CA SER A 254 8.91 -12.42 3.43
C SER A 254 8.97 -11.03 4.05
N ASN A 255 9.14 -10.97 5.36
CA ASN A 255 9.50 -9.73 6.01
C ASN A 255 11.02 -9.59 5.95
N GLY A 256 11.46 -8.54 5.27
CA GLY A 256 12.83 -8.09 5.30
C GLY A 256 13.25 -7.71 6.72
N LYS A 257 14.56 -7.65 6.92
CA LYS A 257 15.15 -7.29 8.21
C LYS A 257 14.77 -5.87 8.59
N THR A 258 14.68 -5.63 9.90
CA THR A 258 14.75 -4.29 10.45
C THR A 258 16.20 -3.97 10.76
N THR A 259 16.72 -2.90 10.17
CA THR A 259 18.10 -2.44 10.40
C THR A 259 18.05 -1.06 11.03
N THR A 260 18.69 -0.91 12.19
CA THR A 260 18.83 0.39 12.85
C THR A 260 20.30 0.72 13.01
N LYS A 261 20.73 1.80 12.37
CA LYS A 261 22.05 2.39 12.52
C LYS A 261 21.99 3.45 13.60
N TYR A 262 22.76 3.27 14.65
CA TYR A 262 22.94 4.21 15.74
C TYR A 262 24.26 4.95 15.61
N GLU A 263 24.30 6.18 16.10
CA GLU A 263 25.49 6.88 16.54
C GLU A 263 25.50 6.82 18.07
N THR A 264 26.64 6.45 18.64
CA THR A 264 26.83 6.35 20.09
C THR A 264 28.24 6.80 20.45
N GLN A 265 28.54 6.79 21.73
CA GLN A 265 29.85 7.11 22.27
C GLN A 265 30.31 6.01 23.24
N GLY A 266 31.61 5.85 23.36
CA GLY A 266 32.19 4.83 24.22
C GLY A 266 33.71 4.94 24.26
N THR A 267 34.31 4.15 25.14
CA THR A 267 35.76 4.10 25.30
C THR A 267 36.30 2.89 24.55
N PRO A 268 37.09 3.07 23.48
CA PRO A 268 37.71 1.94 22.79
C PRO A 268 38.60 1.12 23.71
N THR A 269 38.73 -0.18 23.45
CA THR A 269 39.64 -1.05 24.19
C THR A 269 41.06 -0.48 24.16
N GLY A 270 41.64 -0.23 25.35
CA GLY A 270 42.99 0.32 25.49
C GLY A 270 43.07 1.85 25.42
N SER A 271 41.94 2.57 25.34
CA SER A 271 41.86 4.03 25.45
C SER A 271 41.30 4.44 26.81
N THR A 272 41.61 5.66 27.27
CA THR A 272 40.90 6.34 28.37
C THR A 272 39.88 7.36 27.86
N ASP A 273 39.99 7.75 26.59
CA ASP A 273 39.21 8.82 26.02
C ASP A 273 37.91 8.28 25.39
N LEU A 274 36.81 8.97 25.65
CA LEU A 274 35.54 8.73 24.98
C LEU A 274 35.63 9.16 23.52
N THR A 275 35.10 8.32 22.64
CA THR A 275 35.02 8.56 21.20
C THR A 275 33.60 8.30 20.71
N SER A 276 33.18 8.96 19.64
CA SER A 276 31.92 8.65 18.97
C SER A 276 32.13 7.59 17.90
N GLY A 277 31.10 6.79 17.65
CA GLY A 277 31.11 5.73 16.66
C GLY A 277 29.72 5.36 16.20
N THR A 278 29.63 4.60 15.11
CA THR A 278 28.34 4.09 14.62
C THR A 278 28.26 2.59 14.77
N VAL A 279 27.10 2.09 15.18
CA VAL A 279 26.80 0.66 15.25
C VAL A 279 25.52 0.36 14.47
N THR A 280 25.49 -0.77 13.77
CA THR A 280 24.29 -1.22 13.05
C THR A 280 23.77 -2.47 13.71
N THR A 281 22.52 -2.44 14.12
CA THR A 281 21.80 -3.61 14.64
C THR A 281 20.85 -4.14 13.57
N GLU A 282 20.70 -5.46 13.50
CA GLU A 282 19.78 -6.12 12.59
C GLU A 282 18.86 -7.08 13.34
N VAL A 283 17.56 -6.95 13.12
CA VAL A 283 16.55 -7.92 13.55
C VAL A 283 15.97 -8.60 12.32
N LYS A 284 16.09 -9.93 12.26
CA LYS A 284 15.47 -10.73 11.20
C LYS A 284 14.00 -10.92 11.53
N ASN A 285 13.15 -10.52 10.59
CA ASN A 285 11.71 -10.76 10.70
C ASN A 285 11.37 -12.05 9.95
N GLY A 286 10.39 -12.81 10.46
CA GLY A 286 10.00 -14.10 9.90
C GLY A 286 9.24 -13.99 8.57
N SER A 287 8.91 -15.12 7.97
CA SER A 287 8.00 -15.20 6.81
C SER A 287 6.53 -15.26 7.25
N VAL A 288 5.63 -14.96 6.32
CA VAL A 288 4.18 -15.02 6.52
C VAL A 288 3.56 -15.81 5.38
N PHE A 289 2.64 -16.71 5.70
CA PHE A 289 1.76 -17.38 4.75
C PHE A 289 0.32 -17.04 5.10
N ARG A 290 -0.49 -16.68 4.11
CA ARG A 290 -1.91 -16.33 4.29
C ARG A 290 -2.76 -16.90 3.17
N PHE A 291 -3.94 -17.36 3.56
CA PHE A 291 -5.06 -17.66 2.66
C PHE A 291 -6.28 -16.93 3.21
N ASP A 292 -6.88 -16.07 2.42
CA ASP A 292 -8.05 -15.30 2.84
C ASP A 292 -8.93 -14.91 1.64
N THR A 293 -10.18 -14.58 1.95
CA THR A 293 -10.99 -13.69 1.13
C THR A 293 -10.31 -12.32 1.03
N ASP A 294 -10.22 -11.80 -0.19
CA ASP A 294 -9.30 -10.74 -0.59
C ASP A 294 -9.67 -9.32 -0.09
N ASN A 295 -10.35 -9.22 1.06
CA ASN A 295 -10.78 -7.95 1.69
C ASN A 295 -9.68 -7.29 2.56
N LEU A 296 -8.54 -7.95 2.74
CA LEU A 296 -7.42 -7.50 3.61
C LEU A 296 -6.07 -7.38 2.88
N ASN A 297 -6.03 -7.58 1.55
CA ASN A 297 -4.77 -7.80 0.83
C ASN A 297 -4.31 -6.56 0.04
N SER A 298 -3.05 -6.19 0.24
CA SER A 298 -2.48 -5.02 -0.45
C SER A 298 -2.10 -5.27 -1.91
N VAL A 299 -2.01 -6.54 -2.35
CA VAL A 299 -1.42 -6.91 -3.64
C VAL A 299 -2.43 -6.84 -4.79
N PHE A 300 -3.65 -7.36 -4.60
CA PHE A 300 -4.66 -7.52 -5.67
C PHE A 300 -5.72 -6.42 -5.72
N GLY A 301 -5.57 -5.42 -4.85
CA GLY A 301 -6.63 -4.46 -4.60
C GLY A 301 -7.81 -5.12 -3.86
N PRO A 302 -8.93 -4.41 -3.75
CA PRO A 302 -10.05 -4.86 -2.93
C PRO A 302 -10.95 -5.86 -3.66
N ALA A 303 -11.39 -6.88 -2.94
CA ALA A 303 -12.53 -7.71 -3.34
C ALA A 303 -13.85 -7.16 -2.80
N ALA A 304 -14.95 -7.65 -3.37
CA ALA A 304 -16.33 -7.31 -3.02
C ALA A 304 -16.71 -5.83 -3.20
N THR A 305 -15.94 -5.07 -3.98
CA THR A 305 -16.28 -3.67 -4.31
C THR A 305 -17.09 -3.57 -5.59
N LEU A 306 -18.04 -2.62 -5.61
CA LEU A 306 -18.75 -2.24 -6.81
C LEU A 306 -17.88 -1.30 -7.66
N ARG A 307 -17.74 -1.63 -8.93
CA ARG A 307 -16.87 -0.96 -9.88
C ARG A 307 -17.70 -0.37 -11.01
N LEU A 308 -17.42 0.88 -11.37
CA LEU A 308 -17.85 1.48 -12.62
C LEU A 308 -16.69 1.32 -13.61
N ASN A 309 -16.88 0.56 -14.68
CA ASN A 309 -15.87 0.37 -15.72
C ASN A 309 -16.20 1.25 -16.91
N LEU A 310 -15.17 1.93 -17.41
CA LEU A 310 -15.21 2.74 -18.62
C LEU A 310 -14.32 2.06 -19.66
N TYR A 311 -14.84 1.89 -20.88
CA TYR A 311 -14.18 1.18 -21.96
C TYR A 311 -13.80 2.15 -23.08
N PHE A 312 -12.71 1.89 -23.78
CA PHE A 312 -12.18 2.71 -24.85
C PHE A 312 -11.83 1.80 -26.03
#